data_AF-A0A485NFR4-F1
#
_entry.id   AF-A0A485NFR4-F1
#
_cell.length_a   1.000
_cell.length_b   1.000
_cell.length_c   1.000
_cell.angle_alpha   90.00
_cell.angle_beta   90.00
_cell.angle_gamma   90.00
#
_symmetry.space_group_name_H-M   'P 1'
#
loop_
_entity.id
_entity.type
_entity.pdbx_description
1 polymer ?
#
loop_
_entity_poly.entity_id
_entity_poly.type
_entity_poly.pdbx_seq_one_letter_code
_entity_poly.pdbx_strand_id
1 'polypeptide(L)'
;MCIGAYTHSPGPVQGTCPQSSLFSPLPGSRIYCYGELLHQVQMAKLYQDDKQFVDMPLSSTPDRVLAARHNHSIPTPLLRAFIQEHFQAAGQELQPWTPEDWKDSPRFLQKISDPKLRIWGEQLHQLWKKLGKKVKPEVLSHPEQFSLLYSEHPFVVPGGRFVEFYYWVGHPDWPGCAGQGGAGGVEGWPLGRTTGGGQSRSLEGTGPRLLSLKTVSPQGTISKPQNTEICERCRFDYDLENRRKNLEFYPSNLSPLWSGCFSDPGVVDKALKYLEDSQILTYQYGIPTSLQKTGQQWDFPSAWAPLQDLVIRGLAKCPSPRAQEVAFQLAQNWIRTNFEVYSRKSAMHEKYDISNGGQPGGGGEYEVQEGFGWTSGVVLMLLDRYGHRLSSGTQTAFLVPQCLTTALLLSLLPRLPH
;
A
#
# COMPACT_ATOMS: atom_id res chain seq x y z
N MET A 1 -23.63 12.73 -13.78
CA MET A 1 -22.97 14.05 -13.82
C MET A 1 -21.52 13.84 -13.42
N CYS A 2 -20.62 13.70 -14.40
CA CYS A 2 -19.18 13.77 -14.17
C CYS A 2 -18.74 15.12 -14.75
N ILE A 3 -18.16 15.97 -13.90
CA ILE A 3 -17.63 17.28 -14.30
C ILE A 3 -16.24 17.03 -14.89
N GLY A 4 -16.12 17.20 -16.20
CA GLY A 4 -14.83 17.20 -16.91
C GLY A 4 -14.07 18.49 -16.63
N ALA A 5 -12.81 18.38 -16.21
CA ALA A 5 -11.91 19.50 -16.07
C ALA A 5 -11.22 19.79 -17.42
N TYR A 6 -11.44 21.01 -17.92
CA TYR A 6 -10.78 21.62 -19.06
C TYR A 6 -9.26 21.68 -18.86
N THR A 7 -8.49 21.26 -19.85
CA THR A 7 -7.04 21.48 -19.92
C THR A 7 -6.73 22.66 -20.84
N HIS A 8 -6.17 23.73 -20.27
CA HIS A 8 -5.54 24.82 -21.02
C HIS A 8 -4.09 24.46 -21.29
N SER A 9 -3.67 24.52 -22.56
CA SER A 9 -2.29 24.29 -23.00
C SER A 9 -1.34 25.45 -22.67
N PRO A 10 -0.06 25.17 -22.38
CA PRO A 10 1.05 26.04 -22.75
C PRO A 10 1.94 25.39 -23.83
N GLY A 11 2.50 26.23 -24.71
CA GLY A 11 3.17 25.88 -25.97
C GLY A 11 4.53 25.16 -25.89
N PRO A 12 5.15 24.90 -27.05
CA PRO A 12 6.12 23.81 -27.22
C PRO A 12 7.55 24.24 -26.86
N VAL A 13 8.23 23.43 -26.05
CA VAL A 13 9.69 23.41 -25.99
C VAL A 13 10.16 22.20 -26.79
N GLN A 14 10.76 22.45 -27.96
CA GLN A 14 11.28 21.42 -28.86
C GLN A 14 12.54 20.79 -28.26
N GLY A 15 12.40 19.56 -27.75
CA GLY A 15 13.49 18.61 -27.56
C GLY A 15 13.11 17.31 -28.26
N THR A 16 13.76 16.99 -29.37
CA THR A 16 13.48 15.80 -30.17
C THR A 16 14.03 14.55 -29.48
N CYS A 17 13.15 13.74 -28.89
CA CYS A 17 13.43 12.35 -28.53
C CYS A 17 13.07 11.46 -29.74
N PRO A 18 13.91 10.51 -30.17
CA PRO A 18 13.62 9.68 -31.34
C PRO A 18 12.34 8.88 -31.11
N GLN A 19 11.37 9.04 -32.00
CA GLN A 19 10.10 8.30 -31.96
C GLN A 19 10.37 6.81 -32.20
N SER A 20 10.31 6.01 -31.13
CA SER A 20 10.08 4.57 -31.27
C SER A 20 8.66 4.37 -31.80
N SER A 21 8.54 3.94 -33.05
CA SER A 21 7.28 3.73 -33.77
C SER A 21 6.52 2.46 -33.36
N LEU A 22 6.56 2.10 -32.07
CA LEU A 22 5.82 0.98 -31.52
C LEU A 22 4.95 1.50 -30.39
N PHE A 23 3.66 1.19 -30.46
CA PHE A 23 2.63 1.38 -29.43
C PHE A 23 1.88 2.72 -29.45
N SER A 24 0.79 2.73 -30.22
CA SER A 24 -0.38 3.56 -29.92
C SER A 24 -0.91 3.20 -28.52
N PRO A 25 -1.43 4.16 -27.73
CA PRO A 25 -2.12 3.84 -26.49
C PRO A 25 -3.26 2.87 -26.82
N LEU A 26 -3.29 1.71 -26.12
CA LEU A 26 -4.35 0.73 -26.29
C LEU A 26 -5.70 1.45 -26.19
N PRO A 27 -6.56 1.42 -27.22
CA PRO A 27 -7.90 1.97 -27.08
C PRO A 27 -8.61 1.24 -25.95
N GLY A 28 -9.25 1.98 -25.04
CA GLY A 28 -9.93 1.38 -23.89
C GLY A 28 -10.91 0.29 -24.33
N SER A 29 -11.02 -0.78 -23.54
CA SER A 29 -11.86 -1.94 -23.86
C SER A 29 -13.35 -1.59 -23.80
N ARG A 30 -14.11 -1.91 -24.86
CA ARG A 30 -15.58 -1.81 -24.92
C ARG A 30 -16.34 -2.80 -24.03
N ILE A 31 -15.61 -3.70 -23.39
CA ILE A 31 -16.16 -4.71 -22.47
C ILE A 31 -15.75 -4.39 -21.04
N TYR A 32 -14.51 -3.95 -20.82
CA TYR A 32 -13.95 -3.77 -19.48
C TYR A 32 -13.83 -2.31 -19.01
N CYS A 33 -13.74 -1.33 -19.92
CA CYS A 33 -13.54 0.08 -19.58
C CYS A 33 -14.82 0.91 -19.75
N TYR A 34 -15.54 0.69 -20.84
CA TYR A 34 -16.79 1.40 -21.17
C TYR A 34 -17.66 0.52 -22.06
N GLY A 35 -18.91 0.92 -22.32
CA GLY A 35 -19.80 0.23 -23.25
C GLY A 35 -21.03 -0.38 -22.59
N GLU A 36 -21.96 -0.81 -23.43
CA GLU A 36 -23.30 -1.22 -22.99
C GLU A 36 -23.30 -2.52 -22.20
N LEU A 37 -22.44 -3.49 -22.57
CA LEU A 37 -22.33 -4.76 -21.84
C LEU A 37 -21.88 -4.52 -20.39
N LEU A 38 -20.81 -3.73 -20.21
CA LEU A 38 -20.34 -3.35 -18.89
C LEU A 38 -21.45 -2.64 -18.09
N HIS A 39 -22.10 -1.66 -18.70
CA HIS A 39 -23.18 -0.91 -18.06
C HIS A 39 -24.29 -1.83 -17.56
N GLN A 40 -24.78 -2.75 -18.40
CA GLN A 40 -25.87 -3.65 -18.03
C GLN A 40 -25.50 -4.63 -16.93
N VAL A 41 -24.30 -5.22 -17.00
CA VAL A 41 -23.85 -6.15 -15.95
C VAL A 41 -23.77 -5.44 -14.60
N GLN A 42 -23.22 -4.22 -14.57
CA GLN A 42 -23.07 -3.44 -13.34
C GLN A 42 -24.43 -2.95 -12.81
N MET A 43 -25.34 -2.50 -13.68
CA MET A 43 -26.68 -2.03 -13.26
C MET A 43 -27.60 -3.17 -12.86
N ALA A 44 -27.43 -4.36 -13.44
CA ALA A 44 -28.18 -5.55 -13.05
C ALA A 44 -27.71 -6.14 -11.71
N LYS A 45 -26.61 -5.64 -11.12
CA LYS A 45 -26.03 -6.09 -9.84
C LYS A 45 -25.97 -7.62 -9.75
N LEU A 46 -25.44 -8.24 -10.81
CA LEU A 46 -25.33 -9.70 -10.91
C LEU A 46 -24.39 -10.31 -9.87
N TYR A 47 -23.42 -9.52 -9.41
CA TYR A 47 -22.41 -9.88 -8.44
C TYR A 47 -22.47 -8.91 -7.26
N GLN A 48 -22.08 -9.39 -6.08
CA GLN A 48 -21.97 -8.53 -4.89
C GLN A 48 -20.81 -7.53 -5.03
N ASP A 49 -19.73 -7.95 -5.67
CA ASP A 49 -18.56 -7.12 -5.96
C ASP A 49 -18.56 -6.70 -7.43
N ASP A 50 -18.62 -5.39 -7.68
CA ASP A 50 -18.59 -4.80 -9.02
C ASP A 50 -17.28 -5.13 -9.78
N LYS A 51 -16.21 -5.50 -9.07
CA LYS A 51 -14.93 -5.93 -9.67
C LYS A 51 -14.98 -7.34 -10.26
N GLN A 52 -15.93 -8.17 -9.84
CA GLN A 52 -15.97 -9.57 -10.24
C GLN A 52 -16.07 -9.72 -11.77
N PHE A 53 -16.98 -9.00 -12.43
CA PHE A 53 -17.14 -9.08 -13.88
C PHE A 53 -15.93 -8.55 -14.66
N VAL A 54 -15.36 -7.43 -14.23
CA VAL A 54 -14.25 -6.78 -14.94
C VAL A 54 -12.92 -7.53 -14.81
N ASP A 55 -12.86 -8.56 -13.97
CA ASP A 55 -11.72 -9.46 -13.86
C ASP A 55 -11.96 -10.82 -14.54
N MET A 56 -13.12 -11.03 -15.18
CA MET A 56 -13.39 -12.27 -15.91
C MET A 56 -12.79 -12.21 -17.32
N PRO A 57 -11.85 -13.11 -17.69
CA PRO A 57 -11.35 -13.20 -19.05
C PRO A 57 -12.43 -13.61 -20.05
N LEU A 58 -12.28 -13.23 -21.31
CA LEU A 58 -13.15 -13.74 -22.37
C LEU A 58 -12.79 -15.18 -22.73
N SER A 59 -13.80 -15.95 -23.13
CA SER A 59 -13.63 -17.29 -23.71
C SER A 59 -13.33 -17.24 -25.22
N SER A 60 -13.50 -16.08 -25.86
CA SER A 60 -13.26 -15.86 -27.29
C SER A 60 -12.98 -14.37 -27.58
N THR A 61 -12.76 -14.01 -28.85
CA THR A 61 -12.45 -12.61 -29.21
C THR A 61 -13.57 -11.63 -28.84
N PRO A 62 -13.24 -10.37 -28.46
CA PRO A 62 -14.23 -9.35 -28.11
C PRO A 62 -15.32 -9.16 -29.17
N ASP A 63 -14.95 -9.20 -30.46
CA ASP A 63 -15.92 -9.03 -31.55
C ASP A 63 -16.96 -10.15 -31.58
N ARG A 64 -16.57 -11.40 -31.29
CA ARG A 64 -17.52 -12.52 -31.22
C ARG A 64 -18.47 -12.37 -30.04
N VAL A 65 -17.95 -11.97 -28.89
CA VAL A 65 -18.76 -11.74 -27.68
C VAL A 65 -19.74 -10.60 -27.91
N LEU A 66 -19.29 -9.47 -28.49
CA LEU A 66 -20.15 -8.34 -28.80
C LEU A 66 -21.17 -8.66 -29.90
N ALA A 67 -20.83 -9.48 -30.89
CA ALA A 67 -21.73 -9.89 -31.97
C ALA A 67 -22.79 -10.91 -31.54
N ALA A 68 -22.48 -11.79 -30.58
CA ALA A 68 -23.44 -12.75 -30.00
C ALA A 68 -24.59 -12.07 -29.23
N ARG A 69 -24.46 -10.76 -28.96
CA ARG A 69 -25.45 -9.98 -28.24
C ARG A 69 -26.51 -9.44 -29.19
N HIS A 70 -27.69 -10.07 -29.19
CA HIS A 70 -28.79 -9.71 -30.09
C HIS A 70 -29.70 -8.56 -29.61
N ASN A 71 -29.67 -8.15 -28.34
CA ASN A 71 -30.63 -7.18 -27.78
C ASN A 71 -30.04 -6.11 -26.88
N HIS A 72 -30.61 -4.91 -26.94
CA HIS A 72 -30.22 -3.75 -26.13
C HIS A 72 -30.73 -3.80 -24.69
N SER A 73 -31.68 -4.66 -24.35
CA SER A 73 -32.13 -4.87 -22.97
C SER A 73 -32.29 -6.36 -22.73
N ILE A 74 -31.39 -6.94 -21.94
CA ILE A 74 -31.35 -8.37 -21.67
C ILE A 74 -31.87 -8.61 -20.24
N PRO A 75 -32.93 -9.41 -20.06
CA PRO A 75 -33.37 -9.85 -18.74
C PRO A 75 -32.23 -10.49 -17.94
N THR A 76 -32.18 -10.23 -16.64
CA THR A 76 -31.12 -10.69 -15.72
C THR A 76 -30.73 -12.17 -15.87
N PRO A 77 -31.68 -13.14 -16.01
CA PRO A 77 -31.32 -14.55 -16.18
C PRO A 77 -30.58 -14.83 -17.49
N LEU A 78 -30.98 -14.17 -18.58
CA LEU A 78 -30.34 -14.31 -19.89
C LEU A 78 -28.96 -13.65 -19.89
N LEU A 79 -28.80 -12.52 -19.22
CA LEU A 79 -27.51 -11.86 -19.07
C LEU A 79 -26.53 -12.73 -18.27
N ARG A 80 -27.01 -13.44 -17.23
CA ARG A 80 -26.19 -14.39 -16.47
C ARG A 80 -25.75 -15.57 -17.34
N ALA A 81 -26.66 -16.15 -18.12
CA ALA A 81 -26.32 -17.26 -19.04
C ALA A 81 -25.29 -16.82 -20.08
N PHE A 82 -25.46 -15.61 -20.64
CA PHE A 82 -24.51 -15.01 -21.57
C PHE A 82 -23.11 -14.87 -20.96
N ILE A 83 -22.99 -14.40 -19.72
CA ILE A 83 -21.70 -14.30 -19.05
C ILE A 83 -21.08 -15.69 -18.83
N GLN A 84 -21.87 -16.67 -18.39
CA GLN A 84 -21.38 -18.04 -18.16
C GLN A 84 -20.87 -18.72 -19.44
N GLU A 85 -21.42 -18.37 -20.60
CA GLU A 85 -21.00 -18.91 -21.89
C GLU A 85 -19.73 -18.24 -22.42
N HIS A 86 -19.64 -16.91 -22.29
CA HIS A 86 -18.62 -16.12 -22.98
C HIS A 86 -17.44 -15.66 -22.11
N PHE A 87 -17.50 -15.87 -20.80
CA PHE A 87 -16.47 -15.44 -19.86
C PHE A 87 -15.96 -16.61 -19.00
N GLN A 88 -14.67 -16.56 -18.68
CA GLN A 88 -14.00 -17.49 -17.80
C GLN A 88 -14.02 -16.97 -16.35
N ALA A 89 -13.71 -17.85 -15.39
CA ALA A 89 -13.58 -17.43 -14.00
C ALA A 89 -12.38 -16.50 -13.81
N ALA A 90 -12.53 -15.47 -12.96
CA ALA A 90 -11.46 -14.52 -12.66
C ALA A 90 -10.22 -15.22 -12.09
N GLY A 91 -9.03 -14.78 -12.52
CA GLY A 91 -7.75 -15.29 -12.06
C GLY A 91 -7.24 -16.54 -12.80
N GLN A 92 -7.97 -17.04 -13.80
CA GLN A 92 -7.47 -18.14 -14.66
C GLN A 92 -6.28 -17.72 -15.53
N GLU A 93 -6.07 -16.42 -15.72
CA GLU A 93 -4.96 -15.81 -16.44
C GLU A 93 -3.65 -15.74 -15.61
N LEU A 94 -3.69 -16.18 -14.34
CA LEU A 94 -2.56 -16.21 -13.44
C LEU A 94 -2.14 -17.65 -13.13
N GLN A 95 -0.84 -17.84 -12.90
CA GLN A 95 -0.29 -19.07 -12.34
C GLN A 95 0.41 -18.78 -11.00
N PRO A 96 0.44 -19.75 -10.07
CA PRO A 96 1.22 -19.61 -8.85
C PRO A 96 2.71 -19.39 -9.18
N TRP A 97 3.37 -18.57 -8.37
CA TRP A 97 4.80 -18.36 -8.47
C TRP A 97 5.42 -18.33 -7.07
N THR A 98 6.62 -18.90 -6.94
CA THR A 98 7.44 -18.83 -5.73
C THR A 98 8.77 -18.19 -6.11
N PRO A 99 9.28 -17.20 -5.35
CA PRO A 99 10.59 -16.61 -5.62
C PRO A 99 11.70 -17.66 -5.66
N GLU A 100 12.64 -17.52 -6.59
CA GLU A 100 13.75 -18.47 -6.77
C GLU A 100 14.71 -18.50 -5.57
N ASP A 101 14.83 -17.38 -4.87
CA ASP A 101 15.66 -17.24 -3.67
C ASP A 101 14.91 -17.56 -2.37
N TRP A 102 13.65 -18.01 -2.47
CA TRP A 102 12.82 -18.34 -1.32
C TRP A 102 13.42 -19.52 -0.56
N LYS A 103 13.44 -19.41 0.78
CA LYS A 103 13.97 -20.44 1.69
C LYS A 103 12.97 -20.67 2.81
N ASP A 104 12.80 -21.92 3.23
CA ASP A 104 11.88 -22.26 4.32
C ASP A 104 12.21 -21.53 5.63
N SER A 105 13.50 -21.39 5.93
CA SER A 105 13.99 -20.69 7.13
C SER A 105 14.90 -19.51 6.74
N PRO A 106 14.32 -18.33 6.48
CA PRO A 106 15.09 -17.14 6.13
C PRO A 106 15.88 -16.60 7.34
N ARG A 107 17.07 -16.04 7.08
CA ARG A 107 18.02 -15.61 8.12
C ARG A 107 17.45 -14.58 9.10
N PHE A 108 16.49 -13.75 8.69
CA PHE A 108 15.91 -12.73 9.57
C PHE A 108 15.20 -13.32 10.78
N LEU A 109 14.66 -14.56 10.69
CA LEU A 109 13.99 -15.21 11.82
C LEU A 109 14.93 -15.42 13.01
N GLN A 110 16.24 -15.54 12.75
CA GLN A 110 17.26 -15.69 13.78
C GLN A 110 17.45 -14.41 14.60
N LYS A 111 17.07 -13.25 14.06
CA LYS A 111 17.15 -11.95 14.75
C LYS A 111 16.00 -11.74 15.75
N ILE A 112 14.94 -12.54 15.66
CA ILE A 112 13.73 -12.37 16.48
C ILE A 112 13.96 -13.07 17.81
N SER A 113 13.97 -12.35 18.93
CA SER A 113 14.18 -12.91 20.28
C SER A 113 12.93 -13.63 20.80
N ASP A 114 11.76 -13.04 20.62
CA ASP A 114 10.49 -13.58 21.10
C ASP A 114 10.06 -14.82 20.28
N PRO A 115 9.90 -15.99 20.92
CA PRO A 115 9.59 -17.23 20.20
C PRO A 115 8.22 -17.22 19.52
N LYS A 116 7.22 -16.51 20.08
CA LYS A 116 5.89 -16.42 19.47
C LYS A 116 5.92 -15.57 18.21
N LEU A 117 6.63 -14.44 18.27
CA LEU A 117 6.84 -13.60 17.09
C LEU A 117 7.67 -14.30 16.01
N ARG A 118 8.62 -15.17 16.41
CA ARG A 118 9.41 -15.96 15.45
C ARG A 118 8.54 -16.94 14.67
N ILE A 119 7.69 -17.71 15.37
CA ILE A 119 6.73 -18.64 14.75
C ILE A 119 5.77 -17.88 13.83
N TRP A 120 5.26 -16.74 14.30
CA TRP A 120 4.39 -15.90 13.48
C TRP A 120 5.09 -15.36 12.23
N GLY A 121 6.33 -14.88 12.35
CA GLY A 121 7.14 -14.45 11.22
C GLY A 121 7.36 -15.57 10.18
N GLU A 122 7.56 -16.81 10.63
CA GLU A 122 7.64 -17.98 9.75
C GLU A 122 6.31 -18.23 9.01
N GLN A 123 5.19 -18.19 9.72
CA GLN A 123 3.86 -18.33 9.10
C GLN A 123 3.57 -17.26 8.05
N LEU A 124 3.92 -16.00 8.34
CA LEU A 124 3.78 -14.90 7.38
C LEU A 124 4.68 -15.06 6.17
N HIS A 125 5.91 -15.55 6.36
CA HIS A 125 6.84 -15.82 5.26
C HIS A 125 6.32 -16.91 4.30
N GLN A 126 5.55 -17.89 4.81
CA GLN A 126 4.89 -18.88 3.96
C GLN A 126 3.79 -18.28 3.07
N LEU A 127 3.19 -17.15 3.44
CA LEU A 127 2.16 -16.49 2.63
C LEU A 127 2.69 -16.05 1.27
N TRP A 128 3.99 -15.76 1.15
CA TRP A 128 4.59 -15.36 -0.13
C TRP A 128 4.42 -16.41 -1.23
N LYS A 129 4.41 -17.71 -0.89
CA LYS A 129 4.13 -18.80 -1.85
C LYS A 129 2.69 -18.78 -2.36
N LYS A 130 1.75 -18.29 -1.55
CA LYS A 130 0.33 -18.18 -1.90
C LYS A 130 0.05 -16.91 -2.72
N LEU A 131 0.69 -15.80 -2.34
CA LEU A 131 0.49 -14.49 -2.93
C LEU A 131 1.35 -14.24 -4.19
N GLY A 132 2.40 -15.04 -4.40
CA GLY A 132 3.19 -14.97 -5.62
C GLY A 132 2.40 -15.43 -6.84
N LYS A 133 2.35 -14.57 -7.85
CA LYS A 133 1.67 -14.79 -9.13
C LYS A 133 2.60 -14.50 -10.30
N LYS A 134 2.39 -15.22 -11.38
CA LYS A 134 2.97 -14.95 -12.70
C LYS A 134 1.84 -14.88 -13.72
N VAL A 135 1.90 -13.91 -14.63
CA VAL A 135 0.92 -13.81 -15.72
C VAL A 135 1.24 -14.88 -16.75
N LYS A 136 0.21 -15.61 -17.20
CA LYS A 136 0.42 -16.64 -18.21
C LYS A 136 0.69 -16.01 -19.60
N PRO A 137 1.43 -16.68 -20.49
CA PRO A 137 1.78 -16.16 -21.82
C PRO A 137 0.58 -15.83 -22.72
N GLU A 138 -0.59 -16.44 -22.47
CA GLU A 138 -1.81 -16.20 -23.26
C GLU A 138 -2.28 -14.74 -23.18
N VAL A 139 -1.99 -14.07 -22.06
CA VAL A 139 -2.31 -12.64 -21.89
C VAL A 139 -1.44 -11.76 -22.80
N LEU A 140 -0.22 -12.20 -23.12
CA LEU A 140 0.63 -11.51 -24.10
C LEU A 140 0.18 -11.78 -25.53
N SER A 141 -0.24 -13.01 -25.84
CA SER A 141 -0.63 -13.40 -27.20
C SER A 141 -2.03 -12.92 -27.60
N HIS A 142 -2.94 -12.75 -26.64
CA HIS A 142 -4.32 -12.33 -26.87
C HIS A 142 -4.78 -11.24 -25.87
N PRO A 143 -4.07 -10.09 -25.78
CA PRO A 143 -4.32 -9.08 -24.75
C PRO A 143 -5.74 -8.51 -24.77
N GLU A 144 -6.43 -8.57 -25.91
CA GLU A 144 -7.81 -8.10 -26.05
C GLU A 144 -8.85 -8.93 -25.28
N GLN A 145 -8.51 -10.16 -24.90
CA GLN A 145 -9.38 -11.08 -24.16
C GLN A 145 -9.29 -10.91 -22.65
N PHE A 146 -8.36 -10.09 -22.16
CA PHE A 146 -8.09 -9.93 -20.74
C PHE A 146 -8.22 -8.46 -20.33
N SER A 147 -8.71 -8.24 -19.13
CA SER A 147 -8.58 -6.94 -18.48
C SER A 147 -7.20 -6.76 -17.83
N LEU A 148 -6.60 -7.86 -17.35
CA LEU A 148 -5.26 -7.91 -16.77
C LEU A 148 -4.19 -7.58 -17.82
N LEU A 149 -3.27 -6.72 -17.42
CA LEU A 149 -2.13 -6.29 -18.22
C LEU A 149 -0.97 -7.30 -18.08
N TYR A 150 -0.40 -7.73 -19.20
CA TYR A 150 0.70 -8.70 -19.21
C TYR A 150 1.95 -8.16 -18.52
N SER A 151 2.49 -8.92 -17.56
CA SER A 151 3.79 -8.64 -16.93
C SER A 151 4.74 -9.80 -17.20
N GLU A 152 5.90 -9.49 -17.77
CA GLU A 152 6.97 -10.47 -18.00
C GLU A 152 7.48 -11.06 -16.68
N HIS A 153 7.66 -10.19 -15.68
CA HIS A 153 8.13 -10.59 -14.36
C HIS A 153 6.97 -10.98 -13.44
N PRO A 154 7.19 -11.98 -12.56
CA PRO A 154 6.25 -12.33 -11.53
C PRO A 154 6.13 -11.23 -10.47
N PHE A 155 5.02 -11.24 -9.73
CA PHE A 155 4.72 -10.27 -8.70
C PHE A 155 3.99 -10.91 -7.52
N VAL A 156 3.90 -10.16 -6.41
CA VAL A 156 3.12 -10.54 -5.23
C VAL A 156 1.86 -9.70 -5.22
N VAL A 157 0.71 -10.36 -5.10
CA VAL A 157 -0.58 -9.67 -5.00
C VAL A 157 -0.89 -9.30 -3.55
N PRO A 158 -1.73 -8.27 -3.31
CA PRO A 158 -2.20 -7.97 -1.96
C PRO A 158 -3.00 -9.13 -1.36
N GLY A 159 -3.84 -9.83 -2.14
CA GLY A 159 -4.68 -10.91 -1.64
C GLY A 159 -6.18 -10.57 -1.64
N GLY A 160 -7.03 -11.59 -1.43
CA GLY A 160 -8.47 -11.46 -1.56
C GLY A 160 -8.88 -11.15 -3.01
N ARG A 161 -9.75 -10.14 -3.19
CA ARG A 161 -10.20 -9.65 -4.52
C ARG A 161 -9.09 -9.03 -5.38
N PHE A 162 -7.95 -8.69 -4.78
CA PHE A 162 -6.84 -8.04 -5.46
C PHE A 162 -5.90 -9.10 -6.04
N VAL A 163 -6.06 -9.39 -7.34
CA VAL A 163 -5.34 -10.44 -8.08
C VAL A 163 -4.31 -9.87 -9.06
N GLU A 164 -4.30 -8.56 -9.24
CA GLU A 164 -3.36 -7.80 -10.04
C GLU A 164 -2.23 -7.20 -9.19
N PHE A 165 -1.13 -6.80 -9.83
CA PHE A 165 -0.09 -6.03 -9.16
C PHE A 165 -0.58 -4.62 -8.84
N TYR A 166 -0.13 -4.08 -7.70
CA TYR A 166 -0.42 -2.72 -7.27
C TYR A 166 0.88 -1.96 -7.00
N TYR A 167 0.94 -0.73 -7.50
CA TYR A 167 2.17 0.04 -7.61
C TYR A 167 2.93 0.27 -6.28
N TRP A 168 2.18 0.55 -5.22
CA TRP A 168 2.71 0.91 -3.90
C TRP A 168 2.69 -0.27 -2.91
N VAL A 169 2.24 -1.45 -3.37
CA VAL A 169 2.05 -2.65 -2.54
C VAL A 169 3.26 -3.60 -2.59
N GLY A 170 4.31 -3.28 -3.35
CA GLY A 170 5.57 -4.03 -3.37
C GLY A 170 6.74 -3.18 -2.92
N HIS A 171 7.26 -3.41 -1.70
CA HIS A 171 8.51 -2.80 -1.25
C HIS A 171 9.67 -3.80 -1.40
N PRO A 172 10.76 -3.49 -2.13
CA PRO A 172 11.90 -4.41 -2.30
C PRO A 172 12.66 -4.70 -1.00
N ASP A 173 12.42 -3.90 0.05
CA ASP A 173 13.03 -4.10 1.38
C ASP A 173 12.31 -5.16 2.23
N TRP A 174 11.21 -5.77 1.74
CA TRP A 174 10.49 -6.77 2.53
C TRP A 174 11.24 -8.11 2.57
N PRO A 175 11.60 -8.59 3.77
CA PRO A 175 12.32 -9.86 3.91
C PRO A 175 11.52 -11.03 3.30
N GLY A 176 12.20 -11.86 2.51
CA GLY A 176 11.60 -13.05 1.89
C GLY A 176 10.71 -12.77 0.69
N CYS A 177 10.52 -11.50 0.31
CA CYS A 177 9.81 -11.07 -0.89
C CYS A 177 10.82 -10.52 -1.90
N ALA A 178 11.53 -11.39 -2.61
CA ALA A 178 12.32 -10.98 -3.78
C ALA A 178 11.42 -10.76 -4.99
N GLY A 179 10.46 -9.85 -4.86
CA GLY A 179 9.70 -9.37 -5.99
C GLY A 179 10.52 -8.36 -6.77
N GLN A 180 11.23 -8.80 -7.82
CA GLN A 180 11.72 -7.88 -8.85
C GLN A 180 10.55 -7.05 -9.44
N GLY A 181 9.29 -7.50 -9.32
CA GLY A 181 8.10 -6.84 -9.86
C GLY A 181 7.75 -5.44 -9.34
N GLY A 182 8.34 -4.95 -8.25
CA GLY A 182 8.17 -3.54 -7.85
C GLY A 182 8.93 -2.55 -8.75
N ALA A 183 9.98 -3.01 -9.43
CA ALA A 183 10.85 -2.18 -10.29
C ALA A 183 11.03 -2.80 -11.70
N GLY A 184 11.23 -4.11 -11.81
CA GLY A 184 11.34 -4.86 -13.06
C GLY A 184 10.03 -4.95 -13.85
N GLY A 185 8.88 -4.87 -13.17
CA GLY A 185 7.58 -4.66 -13.82
C GLY A 185 7.42 -3.27 -14.45
N VAL A 186 8.47 -2.45 -14.51
CA VAL A 186 8.47 -1.10 -15.09
C VAL A 186 9.59 -0.91 -16.12
N GLU A 187 10.66 -1.73 -16.07
CA GLU A 187 11.76 -1.67 -17.05
C GLU A 187 11.40 -2.27 -18.43
N GLY A 188 10.24 -2.95 -18.54
CA GLY A 188 9.73 -3.50 -19.81
C GLY A 188 8.45 -2.84 -20.36
N TRP A 189 7.92 -1.77 -19.74
CA TRP A 189 6.61 -1.22 -20.14
C TRP A 189 6.70 -0.08 -21.16
N PRO A 190 6.03 -0.19 -22.33
CA PRO A 190 6.12 0.81 -23.40
C PRO A 190 5.31 2.10 -23.15
N LEU A 191 4.66 2.26 -21.99
CA LEU A 191 3.74 3.38 -21.72
C LEU A 191 4.40 4.65 -21.15
N GLY A 192 5.69 4.61 -20.81
CA GLY A 192 6.42 5.77 -20.25
C GLY A 192 5.85 6.33 -18.93
N ARG A 193 4.87 5.66 -18.30
CA ARG A 193 4.20 6.02 -17.03
C ARG A 193 3.84 4.77 -16.23
N THR A 194 3.78 4.93 -14.91
CA THR A 194 3.40 3.87 -13.95
C THR A 194 1.89 3.89 -13.68
N THR A 195 1.18 2.78 -13.86
CA THR A 195 -0.28 2.69 -13.64
C THR A 195 -0.63 2.43 -12.17
N GLY A 196 -1.87 2.70 -11.76
CA GLY A 196 -2.37 2.43 -10.40
C GLY A 196 -2.37 0.93 -10.03
N GLY A 197 -2.52 0.07 -11.03
CA GLY A 197 -2.42 -1.38 -10.94
C GLY A 197 -2.38 -2.04 -12.32
N GLY A 198 -2.20 -3.36 -12.35
CA GLY A 198 -2.01 -4.16 -13.57
C GLY A 198 -3.27 -4.46 -14.38
N GLN A 199 -4.16 -3.49 -14.54
CA GLN A 199 -5.45 -3.67 -15.20
C GLN A 199 -5.68 -2.56 -16.23
N SER A 200 -6.35 -2.87 -17.33
CA SER A 200 -6.66 -1.92 -18.41
C SER A 200 -7.47 -0.71 -17.92
N ARG A 201 -8.39 -0.89 -16.97
CA ARG A 201 -9.13 0.19 -16.30
C ARG A 201 -8.25 1.14 -15.48
N SER A 202 -7.03 0.71 -15.12
CA SER A 202 -6.10 1.47 -14.29
C SER A 202 -5.09 2.28 -15.12
N LEU A 203 -5.23 2.29 -16.46
CA LEU A 203 -4.30 2.99 -17.36
C LEU A 203 -4.33 4.53 -17.20
N GLU A 204 -5.48 5.09 -16.81
CA GLU A 204 -5.64 6.54 -16.64
C GLU A 204 -5.22 7.06 -15.26
N GLY A 205 -5.07 6.16 -14.27
CA GLY A 205 -4.69 6.48 -12.89
C GLY A 205 -3.27 6.01 -12.55
N THR A 206 -2.62 6.68 -11.60
CA THR A 206 -1.31 6.25 -11.07
C THR A 206 -1.36 6.13 -9.55
N GLY A 207 -0.62 5.19 -8.96
CA GLY A 207 -0.39 5.16 -7.51
C GLY A 207 0.68 6.17 -7.06
N PRO A 208 0.88 6.38 -5.75
CA PRO A 208 1.93 7.26 -5.22
C PRO A 208 3.30 6.79 -5.73
N ARG A 209 4.05 7.63 -6.45
CA ARG A 209 5.29 7.24 -7.16
C ARG A 209 6.45 6.95 -6.20
N LEU A 210 6.95 5.72 -6.21
CA LEU A 210 8.05 5.22 -5.38
C LEU A 210 9.28 4.87 -6.24
N LEU A 211 9.16 4.78 -7.57
CA LEU A 211 10.24 4.35 -8.47
C LEU A 211 11.41 5.31 -8.57
N SER A 212 11.20 6.63 -8.42
CA SER A 212 12.31 7.60 -8.47
C SER A 212 13.29 7.44 -7.31
N LEU A 213 12.92 6.72 -6.25
CA LEU A 213 13.81 6.34 -5.14
C LEU A 213 14.58 5.04 -5.44
N LYS A 214 14.34 4.36 -6.57
CA LYS A 214 14.81 2.99 -6.88
C LYS A 214 16.00 2.93 -7.83
N THR A 215 16.30 3.96 -8.63
CA THR A 215 17.32 3.90 -9.70
C THR A 215 18.67 4.55 -9.35
N VAL A 216 19.02 4.68 -8.07
CA VAL A 216 20.34 5.21 -7.67
C VAL A 216 21.42 4.13 -7.89
N SER A 217 22.03 4.13 -9.07
CA SER A 217 23.29 3.45 -9.34
C SER A 217 24.43 4.07 -8.51
N PRO A 218 25.44 3.30 -8.03
CA PRO A 218 26.55 3.83 -7.22
C PRO A 218 27.43 4.88 -7.91
N GLN A 219 27.19 5.19 -9.20
CA GLN A 219 28.07 6.00 -10.04
C GLN A 219 27.40 7.27 -10.60
N GLY A 220 26.14 7.58 -10.22
CA GLY A 220 25.44 8.77 -10.68
C GLY A 220 25.26 9.81 -9.58
N THR A 221 26.14 10.80 -9.49
CA THR A 221 25.90 12.00 -8.69
C THR A 221 24.74 12.77 -9.31
N ILE A 222 23.54 12.65 -8.74
CA ILE A 222 22.45 13.60 -9.03
C ILE A 222 22.88 14.92 -8.40
N SER A 223 23.13 15.93 -9.24
CA SER A 223 23.21 17.32 -8.80
C SER A 223 21.93 17.64 -8.03
N LYS A 224 22.06 17.90 -6.72
CA LYS A 224 20.96 18.46 -5.93
C LYS A 224 20.43 19.66 -6.71
N PRO A 225 19.14 19.71 -7.11
CA PRO A 225 18.61 20.90 -7.74
C PRO A 225 18.86 22.09 -6.81
N GLN A 226 19.41 23.17 -7.35
CA GLN A 226 19.85 24.38 -6.62
C GLN A 226 18.72 25.17 -5.95
N ASN A 227 17.57 24.56 -5.67
CA ASN A 227 16.46 25.14 -4.90
C ASN A 227 15.86 24.09 -3.95
N THR A 228 16.51 23.90 -2.80
CA THR A 228 16.03 23.06 -1.68
C THR A 228 15.15 23.82 -0.68
N GLU A 229 14.57 24.96 -1.07
CA GLU A 229 13.57 25.70 -0.26
C GLU A 229 12.18 25.02 -0.22
N ILE A 230 12.00 23.93 -0.97
CA ILE A 230 10.72 23.25 -1.15
C ILE A 230 10.24 22.57 0.16
N CYS A 231 11.15 22.15 1.05
CA CYS A 231 10.79 21.19 2.10
C CYS A 231 9.93 21.76 3.25
N GLU A 232 10.16 23.00 3.71
CA GLU A 232 9.36 23.55 4.82
C GLU A 232 7.90 23.84 4.42
N ARG A 233 7.64 24.04 3.13
CA ARG A 233 6.29 24.23 2.58
C ARG A 233 5.56 22.90 2.28
N CYS A 234 6.29 21.80 2.11
CA CYS A 234 5.74 20.50 1.71
C CYS A 234 5.29 19.59 2.86
N ARG A 235 5.29 20.07 4.10
CA ARG A 235 4.78 19.30 5.24
C ARG A 235 3.27 19.09 5.16
N PHE A 236 2.53 20.03 4.60
CA PHE A 236 1.08 20.03 4.60
C PHE A 236 0.58 20.16 3.17
N ASP A 237 -0.53 19.49 2.86
CA ASP A 237 -1.22 19.70 1.61
C ASP A 237 -1.63 21.17 1.46
N TYR A 238 -1.50 21.72 0.24
CA TYR A 238 -1.83 23.10 -0.05
C TYR A 238 -3.08 23.15 -0.95
N ASP A 239 -4.12 23.79 -0.44
CA ASP A 239 -5.36 24.04 -1.16
C ASP A 239 -5.12 25.18 -2.16
N LEU A 240 -5.10 24.83 -3.45
CA LEU A 240 -4.85 25.77 -4.55
C LEU A 240 -6.00 26.76 -4.77
N GLU A 241 -7.24 26.37 -4.45
CA GLU A 241 -8.43 27.21 -4.63
C GLU A 241 -8.49 28.28 -3.54
N ASN A 242 -8.37 27.86 -2.28
CA ASN A 242 -8.45 28.75 -1.12
C ASN A 242 -7.08 29.34 -0.72
N ARG A 243 -6.00 28.97 -1.43
CA ARG A 243 -4.62 29.42 -1.22
C ARG A 243 -4.13 29.28 0.23
N ARG A 244 -4.52 28.19 0.90
CA ARG A 244 -4.19 27.93 2.31
C ARG A 244 -3.63 26.52 2.51
N LYS A 245 -2.87 26.32 3.58
CA LYS A 245 -2.40 24.99 3.98
C LYS A 245 -3.53 24.25 4.72
N ASN A 246 -3.63 22.95 4.47
CA ASN A 246 -4.42 22.05 5.31
C ASN A 246 -3.60 21.69 6.55
N LEU A 247 -4.01 22.19 7.73
CA LEU A 247 -3.28 21.96 8.98
C LEU A 247 -3.72 20.68 9.71
N GLU A 248 -4.66 19.94 9.14
CA GLU A 248 -5.13 18.67 9.69
C GLU A 248 -4.01 17.62 9.74
N PHE A 249 -4.17 16.69 10.69
CA PHE A 249 -3.19 15.61 10.85
C PHE A 249 -3.36 14.55 9.76
N TYR A 250 -2.28 14.31 9.02
CA TYR A 250 -2.10 13.11 8.18
C TYR A 250 -0.68 12.54 8.34
N PRO A 251 -0.50 11.20 8.33
CA PRO A 251 0.83 10.58 8.32
C PRO A 251 1.69 10.98 7.12
N SER A 252 1.07 11.29 5.97
CA SER A 252 1.75 11.78 4.76
C SER A 252 2.56 13.06 5.00
N ASN A 253 2.18 13.87 6.01
CA ASN A 253 2.90 15.08 6.41
C ASN A 253 4.33 14.77 6.91
N LEU A 254 4.64 13.51 7.22
CA LEU A 254 5.95 13.02 7.62
C LEU A 254 6.75 12.38 6.47
N SER A 255 6.22 12.39 5.24
CA SER A 255 6.92 11.90 4.05
C SER A 255 8.28 12.56 3.77
N PRO A 256 8.55 13.83 4.15
CA PRO A 256 9.90 14.40 4.04
C PRO A 256 10.93 13.64 4.87
N LEU A 257 10.58 13.16 6.07
CA LEU A 257 11.48 12.34 6.89
C LEU A 257 11.73 10.99 6.24
N TRP A 258 10.69 10.36 5.72
CA TRP A 258 10.79 9.05 5.06
C TRP A 258 11.66 9.07 3.81
N SER A 259 11.51 10.11 2.99
CA SER A 259 12.28 10.33 1.76
C SER A 259 13.68 10.90 2.01
N GLY A 260 13.94 11.48 3.20
CA GLY A 260 15.18 12.20 3.48
C GLY A 260 15.28 13.55 2.76
N CYS A 261 14.19 14.02 2.15
CA CYS A 261 14.17 15.24 1.34
C CYS A 261 13.93 16.48 2.22
N PHE A 262 14.85 16.82 3.11
CA PHE A 262 14.79 18.03 3.94
C PHE A 262 16.15 18.72 4.09
N SER A 263 16.13 20.03 4.31
CA SER A 263 17.35 20.85 4.52
C SER A 263 17.45 21.45 5.92
N ASP A 264 16.33 21.61 6.61
CA ASP A 264 16.28 22.09 8.00
C ASP A 264 16.71 20.98 8.97
N PRO A 265 17.81 21.17 9.74
CA PRO A 265 18.22 20.23 10.77
C PRO A 265 17.16 20.02 11.86
N GLY A 266 16.31 21.02 12.12
CA GLY A 266 15.25 20.99 13.12
C GLY A 266 14.00 20.21 12.70
N VAL A 267 13.94 19.67 11.47
CA VAL A 267 12.74 18.97 10.97
C VAL A 267 12.37 17.77 11.82
N VAL A 268 13.36 17.08 12.40
CA VAL A 268 13.16 15.88 13.22
C VAL A 268 12.44 16.25 14.52
N ASP A 269 12.88 17.32 15.19
CA ASP A 269 12.23 17.82 16.41
C ASP A 269 10.84 18.39 16.11
N LYS A 270 10.67 19.11 14.99
CA LYS A 270 9.37 19.60 14.51
C LYS A 270 8.41 18.44 14.18
N ALA A 271 8.92 17.30 13.72
CA ALA A 271 8.12 16.11 13.43
C ALA A 271 7.68 15.40 14.70
N LEU A 272 8.60 15.22 15.66
CA LEU A 272 8.29 14.65 16.97
C LEU A 272 7.28 15.50 17.73
N LYS A 273 7.50 16.82 17.79
CA LYS A 273 6.57 17.75 18.43
C LYS A 273 5.18 17.68 17.81
N TYR A 274 5.07 17.54 16.49
CA TYR A 274 3.77 17.41 15.83
C TYR A 274 3.05 16.11 16.13
N LEU A 275 3.77 14.98 16.24
CA LEU A 275 3.18 13.72 16.69
C LEU A 275 2.66 13.83 18.13
N GLU A 276 3.37 14.57 18.98
CA GLU A 276 2.98 14.85 20.37
C GLU A 276 1.78 15.79 20.46
N ASP A 277 1.84 16.94 19.80
CA ASP A 277 0.79 17.97 19.79
C ASP A 277 -0.51 17.43 19.15
N SER A 278 -0.40 16.54 18.15
CA SER A 278 -1.54 15.86 17.52
C SER A 278 -2.01 14.62 18.29
N GLN A 279 -1.43 14.35 19.46
CA GLN A 279 -1.73 13.20 20.34
C GLN A 279 -1.60 11.83 19.66
N ILE A 280 -0.80 11.72 18.60
CA ILE A 280 -0.66 10.48 17.83
C ILE A 280 0.02 9.38 18.64
N LEU A 281 0.94 9.76 19.51
CA LEU A 281 1.65 8.84 20.38
C LEU A 281 0.76 8.23 21.48
N THR A 282 -0.48 8.71 21.68
CA THR A 282 -1.42 8.11 22.64
C THR A 282 -2.18 6.92 22.07
N TYR A 283 -2.19 6.73 20.75
CA TYR A 283 -2.87 5.60 20.11
C TYR A 283 -2.04 4.31 20.26
N GLN A 284 -2.58 3.36 21.01
CA GLN A 284 -1.88 2.12 21.35
C GLN A 284 -1.89 1.07 20.23
N TYR A 285 -2.81 1.19 19.26
CA TYR A 285 -3.05 0.18 18.24
C TYR A 285 -2.49 0.53 16.86
N GLY A 286 -1.87 1.70 16.71
CA GLY A 286 -1.32 2.20 15.46
C GLY A 286 -1.66 3.67 15.23
N ILE A 287 -1.04 4.25 14.21
CA ILE A 287 -1.23 5.63 13.78
C ILE A 287 -2.51 5.71 12.94
N PRO A 288 -3.50 6.56 13.28
CA PRO A 288 -4.68 6.72 12.45
C PRO A 288 -4.32 7.40 11.12
N THR A 289 -5.12 7.13 10.09
CA THR A 289 -4.95 7.76 8.76
C THR A 289 -5.21 9.25 8.79
N SER A 290 -6.19 9.68 9.59
CA SER A 290 -6.53 11.06 9.86
C SER A 290 -7.18 11.13 11.25
N LEU A 291 -7.48 12.34 11.72
CA LEU A 291 -8.31 12.54 12.93
C LEU A 291 -9.79 12.77 12.61
N GLN A 292 -10.17 12.70 11.33
CA GLN A 292 -11.51 13.00 10.83
C GLN A 292 -12.38 11.74 10.84
N LYS A 293 -13.65 11.87 11.27
CA LYS A 293 -14.63 10.77 11.33
C LYS A 293 -15.63 10.86 10.19
N THR A 294 -15.23 10.46 9.00
CA THR A 294 -16.04 10.61 7.77
C THR A 294 -16.81 9.34 7.40
N GLY A 295 -16.45 8.19 7.97
CA GLY A 295 -16.94 6.87 7.54
C GLY A 295 -16.21 6.29 6.31
N GLN A 296 -15.28 7.06 5.73
CA GLN A 296 -14.42 6.60 4.63
C GLN A 296 -13.28 5.71 5.13
N GLN A 297 -12.72 4.89 4.23
CA GLN A 297 -11.66 3.93 4.60
C GLN A 297 -10.33 4.59 4.97
N TRP A 298 -10.07 5.76 4.42
CA TRP A 298 -8.83 6.52 4.57
C TRP A 298 -8.98 7.64 5.61
N ASP A 299 -9.74 7.38 6.67
CA ASP A 299 -10.00 8.31 7.76
C ASP A 299 -10.10 7.56 9.10
N PHE A 300 -10.19 8.28 10.21
CA PHE A 300 -10.38 7.69 11.53
C PHE A 300 -11.64 6.78 11.57
N PRO A 301 -11.58 5.55 12.14
CA PRO A 301 -10.51 4.98 12.98
C PRO A 301 -9.53 4.07 12.23
N SER A 302 -9.46 4.14 10.91
CA SER A 302 -8.65 3.19 10.12
C SER A 302 -7.16 3.51 10.20
N ALA A 303 -6.36 2.47 10.39
CA ALA A 303 -4.90 2.48 10.25
C ALA A 303 -4.45 1.50 9.16
N TRP A 304 -3.53 1.96 8.32
CA TRP A 304 -3.02 1.21 7.17
C TRP A 304 -1.52 0.96 7.33
N ALA A 305 -1.08 -0.28 7.05
CA ALA A 305 0.32 -0.67 7.23
C ALA A 305 1.33 0.24 6.51
N PRO A 306 1.09 0.70 5.27
CA PRO A 306 2.02 1.59 4.58
C PRO A 306 2.20 2.95 5.26
N LEU A 307 1.16 3.47 5.93
CA LEU A 307 1.27 4.74 6.67
C LEU A 307 2.06 4.54 7.97
N GLN A 308 1.91 3.39 8.63
CA GLN A 308 2.75 3.03 9.78
C GLN A 308 4.22 3.00 9.36
N ASP A 309 4.48 2.31 8.26
CA ASP A 309 5.80 2.14 7.69
C ASP A 309 6.45 3.47 7.28
N LEU A 310 5.69 4.37 6.63
CA LEU A 310 6.16 5.71 6.27
C LEU A 310 6.69 6.46 7.50
N VAL A 311 5.91 6.49 8.58
CA VAL A 311 6.30 7.21 9.80
C VAL A 311 7.44 6.50 10.53
N ILE A 312 7.32 5.19 10.77
CA ILE A 312 8.30 4.40 11.50
C ILE A 312 9.66 4.43 10.79
N ARG A 313 9.70 4.20 9.47
CA ARG A 313 10.97 4.24 8.73
C ARG A 313 11.55 5.64 8.64
N GLY A 314 10.72 6.67 8.47
CA GLY A 314 11.20 8.05 8.47
C GLY A 314 11.90 8.42 9.76
N LEU A 315 11.27 8.13 10.90
CA LEU A 315 11.86 8.38 12.22
C LEU A 315 13.09 7.51 12.49
N ALA A 316 13.06 6.22 12.13
CA ALA A 316 14.17 5.29 12.37
C ALA A 316 15.45 5.66 11.60
N LYS A 317 15.33 6.29 10.43
CA LYS A 317 16.48 6.76 9.63
C LYS A 317 17.10 8.05 10.17
N CYS A 318 16.40 8.77 11.04
CA CYS A 318 16.89 10.03 11.58
C CYS A 318 18.04 9.78 12.59
N PRO A 319 19.10 10.62 12.60
CA PRO A 319 20.19 10.52 13.55
C PRO A 319 19.82 11.13 14.92
N SER A 320 18.65 10.78 15.46
CA SER A 320 18.16 11.25 16.75
C SER A 320 17.75 10.04 17.60
N PRO A 321 18.39 9.82 18.78
CA PRO A 321 18.02 8.72 19.67
C PRO A 321 16.55 8.75 20.08
N ARG A 322 16.00 9.95 20.31
CA ARG A 322 14.59 10.14 20.63
C ARG A 322 13.70 9.71 19.47
N ALA A 323 14.03 10.09 18.24
CA ALA A 323 13.25 9.70 17.06
C ALA A 323 13.29 8.17 16.82
N GLN A 324 14.47 7.57 16.97
CA GLN A 324 14.65 6.13 16.85
C GLN A 324 13.86 5.35 17.92
N GLU A 325 13.79 5.88 19.15
CA GLU A 325 13.00 5.25 20.21
C GLU A 325 11.50 5.37 19.95
N VAL A 326 11.00 6.54 19.52
CA VAL A 326 9.60 6.71 19.11
C VAL A 326 9.27 5.77 17.94
N ALA A 327 10.17 5.62 16.96
CA ALA A 327 10.00 4.67 15.86
C ALA A 327 9.84 3.22 16.36
N PHE A 328 10.65 2.82 17.34
CA PHE A 328 10.53 1.49 17.97
C PHE A 328 9.20 1.33 18.71
N GLN A 329 8.76 2.32 19.48
CA GLN A 329 7.49 2.26 20.21
C GLN A 329 6.30 2.11 19.27
N LEU A 330 6.27 2.89 18.19
CA LEU A 330 5.26 2.77 17.14
C LEU A 330 5.28 1.38 16.48
N ALA A 331 6.47 0.84 16.21
CA ALA A 331 6.62 -0.52 15.68
C ALA A 331 6.12 -1.58 16.67
N GLN A 332 6.43 -1.45 17.96
CA GLN A 332 6.00 -2.37 19.02
C GLN A 332 4.47 -2.38 19.16
N ASN A 333 3.83 -1.21 19.09
CA ASN A 333 2.36 -1.08 19.12
C ASN A 333 1.72 -1.74 17.90
N TRP A 334 2.25 -1.47 16.70
CA TRP A 334 1.75 -2.08 15.46
C TRP A 334 1.90 -3.60 15.46
N ILE A 335 3.07 -4.11 15.84
CA ILE A 335 3.33 -5.57 15.91
C ILE A 335 2.38 -6.26 16.88
N ARG A 336 2.15 -5.69 18.06
CA ARG A 336 1.22 -6.28 19.04
C ARG A 336 -0.21 -6.33 18.53
N THR A 337 -0.66 -5.23 17.92
CA THR A 337 -2.00 -5.16 17.33
C THR A 337 -2.20 -6.24 16.28
N ASN A 338 -1.26 -6.34 15.33
CA ASN A 338 -1.32 -7.33 14.27
C ASN A 338 -1.23 -8.76 14.82
N PHE A 339 -0.31 -9.02 15.75
CA PHE A 339 -0.12 -10.33 16.36
C PHE A 339 -1.33 -10.79 17.17
N GLU A 340 -1.95 -9.89 17.96
CA GLU A 340 -3.14 -10.19 18.76
C GLU A 340 -4.34 -10.54 17.87
N VAL A 341 -4.56 -9.76 16.80
CA VAL A 341 -5.63 -10.00 15.84
C VAL A 341 -5.39 -11.30 15.07
N TYR A 342 -4.17 -11.51 14.59
CA TYR A 342 -3.79 -12.74 13.91
C TYR A 342 -3.96 -13.96 14.82
N SER A 343 -3.58 -13.87 16.09
CA SER A 343 -3.75 -14.96 17.07
C SER A 343 -5.22 -15.34 17.29
N ARG A 344 -6.16 -14.41 17.08
CA ARG A 344 -7.60 -14.66 17.22
C ARG A 344 -8.25 -15.12 15.91
N LYS A 345 -7.84 -14.54 14.77
CA LYS A 345 -8.52 -14.70 13.47
C LYS A 345 -7.75 -15.58 12.48
N SER A 346 -6.49 -15.90 12.77
CA SER A 346 -5.58 -16.61 11.86
C SER A 346 -5.42 -15.95 10.48
N ALA A 347 -5.63 -14.64 10.40
CA ALA A 347 -5.57 -13.86 9.17
C ALA A 347 -4.98 -12.46 9.39
N MET A 348 -4.21 -12.00 8.40
CA MET A 348 -3.77 -10.60 8.29
C MET A 348 -4.80 -9.81 7.51
N HIS A 349 -5.02 -8.55 7.89
CA HIS A 349 -6.06 -7.71 7.29
C HIS A 349 -5.48 -6.52 6.54
N GLU A 350 -6.25 -6.01 5.58
CA GLU A 350 -5.93 -4.81 4.81
C GLU A 350 -5.65 -3.59 5.69
N LYS A 351 -6.51 -3.37 6.69
CA LYS A 351 -6.52 -2.21 7.58
C LYS A 351 -7.08 -2.60 8.95
N TYR A 352 -6.77 -1.79 9.97
CA TYR A 352 -7.11 -2.06 11.37
C TYR A 352 -7.86 -0.88 11.97
N ASP A 353 -8.90 -1.15 12.75
CA ASP A 353 -9.59 -0.17 13.58
C ASP A 353 -8.80 0.05 14.87
N ILE A 354 -8.29 1.26 15.05
CA ILE A 354 -7.46 1.60 16.20
C ILE A 354 -8.23 2.18 17.40
N SER A 355 -9.56 2.26 17.32
CA SER A 355 -10.38 2.81 18.39
C SER A 355 -10.62 1.81 19.53
N ASN A 356 -10.81 0.52 19.21
CA ASN A 356 -11.20 -0.53 20.16
C ASN A 356 -10.46 -1.86 19.91
N GLY A 357 -9.17 -1.92 20.25
CA GLY A 357 -8.46 -3.20 20.34
C GLY A 357 -8.00 -3.82 19.01
N GLY A 358 -7.94 -3.04 17.93
CA GLY A 358 -7.32 -3.48 16.68
C GLY A 358 -8.18 -4.39 15.80
N GLN A 359 -9.51 -4.38 15.89
CA GLN A 359 -10.34 -5.22 15.02
C GLN A 359 -10.06 -4.91 13.53
N PRO A 360 -10.30 -5.86 12.59
CA PRO A 360 -10.24 -5.57 11.17
C PRO A 360 -11.06 -4.33 10.84
N GLY A 361 -10.42 -3.33 10.23
CA GLY A 361 -11.06 -2.05 9.95
C GLY A 361 -12.13 -2.19 8.87
N GLY A 362 -13.19 -1.39 8.98
CA GLY A 362 -14.31 -1.37 8.03
C GLY A 362 -14.35 -0.09 7.18
N GLY A 363 -15.57 0.27 6.74
CA GLY A 363 -15.84 1.50 6.00
C GLY A 363 -15.55 1.43 4.51
N GLY A 364 -16.14 2.39 3.77
CA GLY A 364 -16.07 2.52 2.31
C GLY A 364 -16.86 1.48 1.51
N GLU A 365 -16.45 1.27 0.26
CA GLU A 365 -17.25 0.59 -0.78
C GLU A 365 -17.18 -0.95 -0.76
N TYR A 366 -16.26 -1.56 -0.01
CA TYR A 366 -16.08 -3.02 -0.01
C TYR A 366 -15.66 -3.57 1.36
N GLU A 367 -15.92 -4.86 1.59
CA GLU A 367 -15.57 -5.57 2.82
C GLU A 367 -14.05 -5.73 2.98
N VAL A 368 -13.58 -5.77 4.24
CA VAL A 368 -12.15 -5.90 4.54
C VAL A 368 -11.55 -7.20 3.98
N GLN A 369 -10.36 -7.11 3.39
CA GLN A 369 -9.69 -8.25 2.74
C GLN A 369 -8.69 -8.96 3.67
N GLU A 370 -8.59 -10.28 3.52
CA GLU A 370 -7.67 -11.17 4.28
C GLU A 370 -6.40 -11.53 3.51
N GLY A 371 -5.35 -11.93 4.25
CA GLY A 371 -4.07 -12.40 3.71
C GLY A 371 -3.18 -11.28 3.18
N PHE A 372 -3.38 -10.05 3.67
CA PHE A 372 -2.97 -8.85 2.96
C PHE A 372 -1.45 -8.64 2.85
N GLY A 373 -0.96 -8.49 1.62
CA GLY A 373 0.46 -8.45 1.25
C GLY A 373 1.25 -7.31 1.91
N TRP A 374 0.72 -6.08 1.94
CA TRP A 374 1.43 -4.99 2.63
C TRP A 374 1.49 -5.15 4.13
N THR A 375 0.50 -5.79 4.75
CA THR A 375 0.45 -5.87 6.21
C THR A 375 1.48 -6.88 6.64
N SER A 376 1.48 -8.04 5.97
CA SER A 376 2.52 -9.07 6.11
C SER A 376 3.91 -8.50 5.83
N GLY A 377 4.07 -7.75 4.73
CA GLY A 377 5.36 -7.15 4.34
C GLY A 377 5.93 -6.17 5.37
N VAL A 378 5.10 -5.22 5.84
CA VAL A 378 5.50 -4.26 6.87
C VAL A 378 5.82 -4.97 8.18
N VAL A 379 5.02 -5.96 8.59
CA VAL A 379 5.31 -6.75 9.79
C VAL A 379 6.66 -7.47 9.67
N LEU A 380 6.91 -8.18 8.57
CA LEU A 380 8.17 -8.90 8.36
C LEU A 380 9.38 -7.96 8.37
N MET A 381 9.24 -6.76 7.77
CA MET A 381 10.28 -5.73 7.82
C MET A 381 10.54 -5.24 9.25
N LEU A 382 9.49 -5.01 10.05
CA LEU A 382 9.64 -4.61 11.45
C LEU A 382 10.26 -5.73 12.31
N LEU A 383 9.90 -6.99 12.04
CA LEU A 383 10.50 -8.16 12.69
C LEU A 383 11.99 -8.30 12.34
N ASP A 384 12.40 -8.07 11.09
CA ASP A 384 13.82 -8.07 10.71
C ASP A 384 14.61 -6.94 11.38
N ARG A 385 14.03 -5.73 11.44
CA ARG A 385 14.69 -4.55 12.02
C ARG A 385 14.77 -4.59 13.54
N TYR A 386 13.66 -4.90 14.21
CA TYR A 386 13.50 -4.76 15.67
C TYR A 386 13.29 -6.10 16.37
N GLY A 387 13.42 -7.24 15.69
CA GLY A 387 13.11 -8.56 16.25
C GLY A 387 13.82 -8.88 17.57
N HIS A 388 15.00 -8.32 17.81
CA HIS A 388 15.76 -8.53 19.04
C HIS A 388 15.14 -7.81 20.26
N ARG A 389 14.32 -6.77 20.02
CA ARG A 389 13.65 -5.93 21.03
C ARG A 389 12.14 -6.12 21.09
N LEU A 390 11.51 -6.53 19.99
CA LEU A 390 10.06 -6.70 19.92
C LEU A 390 9.56 -7.82 20.84
N SER A 391 8.39 -7.60 21.45
CA SER A 391 7.70 -8.60 22.26
C SER A 391 6.25 -8.79 21.84
N SER A 392 5.77 -10.03 21.96
CA SER A 392 4.36 -10.43 21.83
C SER A 392 3.52 -10.13 23.09
N GLY A 393 4.16 -9.80 24.21
CA GLY A 393 3.53 -9.63 25.52
C GLY A 393 2.79 -8.30 25.69
N THR A 394 1.92 -8.22 26.71
CA THR A 394 0.99 -7.11 26.96
C THR A 394 1.55 -5.92 27.76
N GLN A 395 2.83 -5.90 28.14
CA GLN A 395 3.39 -4.75 28.87
C GLN A 395 3.42 -3.51 27.96
N THR A 396 2.43 -2.64 28.09
CA THR A 396 2.48 -1.29 27.54
C THR A 396 3.82 -0.68 27.98
N ALA A 397 4.66 -0.32 27.02
CA ALA A 397 5.83 0.50 27.33
C ALA A 397 5.29 1.76 28.00
N PHE A 398 5.40 1.85 29.32
CA PHE A 398 4.94 3.00 30.07
C PHE A 398 5.76 4.21 29.58
N LEU A 399 5.07 5.19 29.01
CA LEU A 399 5.61 6.53 28.79
C LEU A 399 5.86 7.17 30.16
N VAL A 400 7.05 6.97 30.72
CA VAL A 400 7.54 7.82 31.80
C VAL A 400 8.85 8.43 31.33
N PRO A 401 8.94 9.78 31.26
CA PRO A 401 10.22 10.45 31.09
C PRO A 401 11.14 10.04 32.24
N GLN A 402 12.38 9.62 31.94
CA GLN A 402 13.38 9.20 32.92
C GLN A 402 13.83 10.29 33.94
N CYS A 403 13.07 11.38 34.12
CA CYS A 403 13.42 12.48 35.02
C CYS A 403 12.60 12.58 36.31
N LEU A 404 11.67 11.67 36.62
CA LEU A 404 10.82 11.79 37.83
C LEU A 404 11.00 10.70 38.89
N THR A 405 11.79 9.66 38.65
CA THR A 405 12.00 8.58 39.63
C THR A 405 12.98 8.93 40.75
N THR A 406 13.79 9.98 40.61
CA THR A 406 14.69 10.42 41.69
C THR A 406 14.05 11.39 42.68
N ALA A 407 12.92 12.02 42.36
CA ALA A 407 12.28 13.00 43.24
C ALA A 407 11.39 12.36 44.33
N LEU A 408 10.80 11.18 44.08
CA LEU A 408 9.88 10.54 45.02
C LEU A 408 10.55 9.77 46.17
N LEU A 409 11.85 9.44 46.05
CA LEU A 409 12.59 8.72 47.09
C LEU A 409 13.15 9.63 48.20
N LEU A 410 13.22 10.95 47.96
CA LEU A 410 13.73 11.91 48.95
C LEU A 410 12.63 12.51 49.85
N SER A 411 11.35 12.36 49.49
CA SER A 411 10.22 12.87 50.30
C SER A 411 9.73 11.91 51.39
N LEU A 412 10.32 10.72 51.52
CA LEU A 412 9.91 9.68 52.49
C LEU A 412 10.88 9.48 53.66
N LEU A 413 11.90 10.33 53.81
CA LEU A 413 12.76 10.30 55.01
C LEU A 413 12.03 11.00 56.18
N PRO A 414 11.73 10.30 57.29
CA PRO A 414 11.13 10.92 58.46
C PRO A 414 12.13 11.91 59.08
N ARG A 415 11.70 13.15 59.31
CA ARG A 415 12.45 14.13 60.12
C ARG A 415 12.49 13.63 61.57
N LEU A 416 13.69 13.33 62.07
CA LEU A 416 13.93 13.07 63.48
C LEU A 416 13.72 14.36 64.29
N PRO A 417 12.99 14.33 65.42
CA PRO A 417 12.87 15.48 66.31
C PRO A 417 14.15 15.66 67.14
N HIS A 418 14.47 16.93 67.41
CA HIS A 418 15.65 17.44 68.12
C HIS A 418 15.70 17.08 69.60
#